data_AF-A0A4R9PY35-F1
#
_entry.id   AF-A0A4R9PY35-F1
#
_cell.length_a   1.000
_cell.length_b   1.000
_cell.length_c   1.000
_cell.angle_alpha   90.00
_cell.angle_beta   90.00
_cell.angle_gamma   90.00
#
_symmetry.space_group_name_H-M   'P 1'
#
loop_
_entity.id
_entity.type
_entity.pdbx_description
1 polymer ?
#
loop_
_entity_poly.entity_id
_entity_poly.type
_entity_poly.pdbx_seq_one_letter_code
_entity_poly.pdbx_strand_id
1 'polypeptide(L)'
;MMPAALSSGRKRVVVFISGSGSNMVSLVKACQTADFPAEIACVISDKATAGGLEKARGFGIPTLVFERRTYASKTEHEGAILAALGEIAPDM
;
A
#
# COMPACT_ATOMS: atom_id res chain seq x y z
N MET A 1 2.21 -8.81 36.09
CA MET A 1 2.78 -8.48 34.77
C MET A 1 2.00 -9.28 33.74
N MET A 2 1.03 -8.66 33.07
CA MET A 2 0.25 -9.29 32.00
C MET A 2 0.94 -8.95 30.67
N PRO A 3 1.18 -9.90 29.75
CA PRO A 3 1.57 -9.54 28.40
C PRO A 3 0.37 -8.80 27.76
N ALA A 4 0.64 -7.62 27.21
CA ALA A 4 -0.34 -6.91 26.40
C ALA A 4 -0.78 -7.82 25.25
N ALA A 5 -2.09 -7.94 25.05
CA ALA A 5 -2.66 -8.67 23.93
C ALA A 5 -2.05 -8.15 22.62
N LEU A 6 -1.30 -9.00 21.92
CA LEU A 6 -0.91 -8.75 20.53
C LEU A 6 -2.22 -8.64 19.73
N SER A 7 -2.45 -7.49 19.11
CA SER A 7 -3.68 -7.20 18.36
C SER A 7 -3.99 -8.32 17.36
N SER A 8 -5.25 -8.75 17.35
CA SER A 8 -5.79 -9.98 16.77
C SER A 8 -6.00 -9.94 15.24
N GLY A 9 -5.02 -9.52 14.45
CA GLY A 9 -5.10 -9.55 12.99
C GLY A 9 -3.80 -9.11 12.31
N ARG A 10 -3.56 -9.59 11.09
CA ARG A 10 -2.43 -9.13 10.27
C ARG A 10 -2.54 -7.62 10.05
N LYS A 11 -1.44 -6.90 10.25
CA LYS A 11 -1.35 -5.45 10.03
C LYS A 11 -1.57 -5.11 8.57
N ARG A 12 -2.46 -4.15 8.30
CA ARG A 12 -2.80 -3.72 6.95
C ARG A 12 -1.81 -2.66 6.50
N VAL A 13 -1.02 -2.98 5.48
CA VAL A 13 0.07 -2.12 4.99
C VAL A 13 -0.27 -1.54 3.63
N VAL A 14 -0.05 -0.24 3.45
CA VAL A 14 -0.09 0.42 2.14
C VAL A 14 1.32 0.72 1.67
N VAL A 15 1.64 0.31 0.44
CA VAL A 15 2.99 0.48 -0.12
C VAL A 15 2.98 1.53 -1.20
N PHE A 16 3.82 2.55 -1.05
CA PHE A 16 4.02 3.60 -2.06
C PHE A 16 5.17 3.23 -2.99
N ILE A 17 4.95 3.33 -4.30
CA ILE A 17 5.95 3.02 -5.34
C ILE A 17 6.05 4.12 -6.39
N SER A 18 7.22 4.27 -7.00
CA SER A 18 7.46 5.21 -8.11
C SER A 18 8.16 4.57 -9.33
N GLY A 19 8.26 3.23 -9.35
CA GLY A 19 9.05 2.48 -10.33
C GLY A 19 8.71 0.98 -10.40
N SER A 20 9.71 0.12 -10.54
CA SER A 20 9.56 -1.32 -10.85
C SER A 20 8.97 -2.18 -9.71
N GLY A 21 8.90 -1.64 -8.49
CA GLY A 21 8.28 -2.29 -7.33
C GLY A 21 9.03 -3.51 -6.77
N SER A 22 10.34 -3.63 -6.95
CA SER A 22 11.12 -4.78 -6.42
C SER A 22 10.94 -4.99 -4.91
N ASN A 23 11.02 -3.91 -4.11
CA ASN A 23 10.81 -3.99 -2.66
C ASN A 23 9.37 -4.39 -2.33
N MET A 24 8.39 -3.84 -3.05
CA MET A 24 6.98 -4.22 -2.89
C MET A 24 6.80 -5.72 -3.13
N VAL A 25 7.40 -6.29 -4.19
CA VAL A 25 7.33 -7.73 -4.46
C VAL A 25 7.92 -8.55 -3.31
N SER A 26 9.06 -8.14 -2.75
CA SER A 26 9.64 -8.82 -1.59
C SER A 26 8.73 -8.80 -0.37
N LEU A 27 8.09 -7.66 -0.09
CA LEU A 27 7.12 -7.52 1.00
C LEU A 27 5.88 -8.39 0.77
N VAL A 28 5.32 -8.39 -0.44
CA VAL A 28 4.17 -9.23 -0.80
C VAL A 28 4.49 -10.70 -0.58
N LYS A 29 5.65 -11.17 -1.05
CA LYS A 29 6.09 -12.55 -0.85
C LYS A 29 6.24 -12.89 0.64
N ALA A 30 6.78 -11.99 1.45
CA ALA A 30 6.86 -12.19 2.90
C ALA A 30 5.47 -12.32 3.53
N CYS A 31 4.52 -11.46 3.13
CA CYS A 31 3.14 -11.45 3.62
C CYS A 31 2.30 -12.68 3.21
N GLN A 32 2.77 -13.47 2.22
CA GLN A 32 2.12 -14.73 1.85
C GLN A 32 2.35 -15.84 2.89
N THR A 33 3.35 -15.70 3.75
CA THR A 33 3.60 -16.64 4.85
C THR A 33 2.53 -16.45 5.93
N ALA A 34 1.90 -17.54 6.38
CA ALA A 34 0.74 -17.48 7.27
C ALA A 34 1.05 -16.86 8.65
N ASP A 35 2.31 -16.92 9.08
CA ASP A 35 2.86 -16.38 10.31
C ASP A 35 3.38 -14.94 10.16
N PHE A 36 3.40 -14.38 8.95
CA PHE A 36 3.82 -13.01 8.75
C PHE A 36 2.77 -12.04 9.34
N PRO A 37 3.16 -11.10 10.20
CA PRO A 37 2.22 -10.30 10.98
C PRO A 37 1.56 -9.17 10.19
N ALA A 38 1.65 -9.18 8.86
CA ALA A 38 1.15 -8.12 7.99
C ALA A 38 0.61 -8.64 6.66
N GLU A 39 -0.21 -7.83 6.02
CA GLU A 39 -0.74 -8.03 4.67
C GLU A 39 -0.71 -6.71 3.90
N ILE A 40 -0.47 -6.79 2.59
CA ILE A 40 -0.47 -5.61 1.74
C ILE A 40 -1.91 -5.32 1.31
N ALA A 41 -2.48 -4.26 1.87
CA ALA A 41 -3.86 -3.87 1.62
C ALA A 41 -4.03 -3.09 0.31
N CYS A 42 -3.05 -2.27 -0.06
CA CYS A 42 -3.06 -1.50 -1.31
C CYS A 42 -1.64 -1.10 -1.72
N VAL A 43 -1.42 -0.95 -3.02
CA VAL A 43 -0.22 -0.31 -3.56
C VAL A 43 -0.61 1.01 -4.22
N ILE A 44 0.06 2.09 -3.83
CA ILE A 44 -0.17 3.43 -4.35
C ILE A 44 1.03 3.86 -5.19
N SER A 45 0.80 4.47 -6.35
CA SER A 45 1.87 5.07 -7.14
C SER A 45 1.60 6.52 -7.51
N ASP A 46 2.68 7.29 -7.63
CA ASP A 46 2.69 8.64 -8.20
C ASP A 46 2.80 8.64 -9.74
N LYS A 47 2.95 7.47 -10.38
CA LYS A 47 3.09 7.30 -11.83
C LYS A 47 2.22 6.16 -12.34
N ALA A 48 1.38 6.44 -13.34
CA ALA A 48 0.55 5.41 -13.97
C ALA A 48 1.36 4.32 -14.68
N THR A 49 2.59 4.63 -15.09
CA THR A 49 3.49 3.72 -15.82
C THR A 49 4.43 2.94 -14.92
N ALA A 50 4.28 3.02 -13.59
CA ALA A 50 5.12 2.28 -12.66
C ALA A 50 4.92 0.77 -12.86
N GLY A 51 5.95 0.07 -13.33
CA GLY A 51 5.88 -1.38 -13.59
C GLY A 51 5.56 -2.23 -12.35
N GLY A 52 5.70 -1.68 -11.14
CA GLY A 52 5.24 -2.33 -9.92
C GLY A 52 3.71 -2.44 -9.80
N LEU A 53 2.92 -1.60 -10.48
CA LEU A 53 1.46 -1.66 -10.46
C LEU A 53 0.94 -2.96 -11.06
N GLU A 54 1.45 -3.34 -12.24
CA GLU A 54 1.09 -4.61 -12.89
C GLU A 54 1.48 -5.81 -12.04
N LYS A 55 2.63 -5.75 -11.35
CA LYS A 55 3.05 -6.80 -10.42
C LYS A 55 2.08 -6.91 -9.24
N ALA A 56 1.70 -5.79 -8.63
CA ALA A 56 0.75 -5.78 -7.51
C ALA A 56 -0.61 -6.37 -7.92
N ARG A 57 -1.12 -5.98 -9.09
CA ARG A 57 -2.35 -6.58 -9.67
C ARG A 57 -2.20 -8.08 -9.91
N GLY A 58 -1.03 -8.53 -10.37
CA GLY A 58 -0.72 -9.95 -10.54
C GLY A 58 -0.76 -10.76 -9.22
N PHE A 59 -0.56 -10.11 -8.08
CA PHE A 59 -0.76 -10.72 -6.75
C PHE A 59 -2.19 -10.55 -6.20
N GLY A 60 -3.10 -9.97 -6.98
CA GLY A 60 -4.48 -9.69 -6.55
C GLY A 60 -4.60 -8.50 -5.60
N ILE A 61 -3.58 -7.64 -5.52
CA ILE A 61 -3.55 -6.50 -4.59
C ILE A 61 -4.17 -5.27 -5.26
N PRO A 62 -5.09 -4.55 -4.58
CA PRO A 62 -5.62 -3.29 -5.07
C PRO A 62 -4.52 -2.27 -5.36
N THR A 63 -4.68 -1.52 -6.46
CA THR A 63 -3.73 -0.47 -6.85
C THR A 63 -4.41 0.85 -7.08
N LEU A 64 -3.83 1.94 -6.58
CA LEU A 64 -4.27 3.31 -6.85
C LEU A 64 -3.14 4.14 -7.45
N VAL A 65 -3.49 5.14 -8.25
CA VAL A 65 -2.52 6.03 -8.88
C VAL A 65 -2.94 7.47 -8.62
N PHE A 66 -2.02 8.26 -8.04
CA PHE A 66 -2.19 9.69 -7.78
C PHE A 66 -1.06 10.44 -8.46
N GLU A 67 -1.20 10.74 -9.75
CA GLU A 67 -0.18 11.48 -10.48
C GLU A 67 -0.19 12.96 -10.10
N ARG A 68 0.92 13.52 -9.61
CA ARG A 68 0.96 14.93 -9.16
C ARG A 68 0.45 15.92 -10.21
N ARG A 69 0.64 15.63 -11.50
CA ARG A 69 0.21 16.44 -12.65
C ARG A 69 -1.30 16.54 -12.84
N THR A 70 -2.08 15.62 -12.26
CA THR A 70 -3.55 15.63 -12.38
C THR A 70 -4.22 16.51 -11.33
N TYR A 71 -3.45 17.13 -10.43
CA TYR A 71 -3.95 17.97 -9.35
C TYR A 71 -3.44 19.41 -9.51
N ALA A 72 -4.31 20.39 -9.26
CA ALA A 72 -3.95 21.80 -9.42
C ALA A 72 -2.97 22.26 -8.35
N SER A 73 -3.01 21.65 -7.16
CA SER A 73 -2.09 21.96 -6.06
C SER A 73 -1.52 20.72 -5.36
N LYS A 74 -0.47 20.94 -4.55
CA LYS A 74 0.11 19.89 -3.71
C LYS A 74 -0.89 19.45 -2.63
N THR A 75 -1.64 20.40 -2.07
CA THR A 75 -2.65 20.15 -1.05
C THR A 75 -3.79 19.28 -1.56
N GLU A 76 -4.26 19.50 -2.79
CA GLU A 76 -5.27 18.63 -3.42
C GLU A 76 -4.76 17.21 -3.63
N HIS A 77 -3.51 17.08 -4.09
CA HIS A 77 -2.87 15.78 -4.29
C HIS A 77 -2.73 15.00 -2.98
N GLU A 78 -2.21 15.64 -1.93
CA GLU A 78 -2.09 15.04 -0.60
C GLU A 78 -3.47 14.73 0.00
N GLY A 79 -4.46 15.60 -0.19
CA GLY A 79 -5.83 15.39 0.25
C GLY A 79 -6.47 14.16 -0.41
N ALA A 80 -6.26 13.96 -1.71
CA ALA A 80 -6.76 12.78 -2.41
C ALA A 80 -6.11 11.47 -1.90
N ILE A 81 -4.81 11.50 -1.63
CA ILE A 81 -4.10 10.36 -1.02
C ILE A 81 -4.64 10.07 0.38
N LEU A 82 -4.80 11.09 1.21
CA LEU A 82 -5.32 10.95 2.58
C LEU A 82 -6.76 10.42 2.60
N ALA A 83 -7.61 10.88 1.68
CA ALA A 83 -8.98 10.38 1.55
C ALA A 83 -8.99 8.86 1.23
N ALA A 84 -8.16 8.43 0.26
CA ALA A 84 -8.03 7.03 -0.08
C ALA A 84 -7.44 6.19 1.06
N LEU A 85 -6.46 6.70 1.80
CA LEU A 85 -5.94 6.04 3.00
C LEU A 85 -7.03 5.92 4.08
N GLY A 86 -7.91 6.91 4.22
CA GLY A 86 -9.06 6.85 5.12
C GLY A 86 -10.04 5.74 4.78
N GLU A 87 -10.32 5.51 3.50
CA GLU A 87 -11.18 4.40 3.04
C GLU A 87 -10.52 3.03 3.23
N ILE A 88 -9.21 2.94 2.97
CA ILE A 88 -8.45 1.70 3.14
C ILE A 88 -8.30 1.35 4.62
N ALA A 89 -8.18 2.36 5.49
CA ALA A 89 -7.87 2.23 6.92
C ALA A 89 -6.64 1.34 7.20
N PRO A 90 -5.44 1.71 6.71
CA PRO A 90 -4.22 0.97 6.99
C PRO A 90 -3.69 1.20 8.41
N ASP A 91 -2.96 0.22 8.91
CA ASP A 91 -2.16 0.36 10.13
C ASP A 91 -0.80 1.03 9.87
N MET A 92 -0.28 0.91 8.64
CA MET A 92 1.05 1.36 8.22
C MET A 92 1.08 1.78 6.76
#